data_AF-A0A395N820-F1
#
_entry.id   AF-A0A395N820-F1
#
_cell.length_a   1.000
_cell.length_b   1.000
_cell.length_c   1.000
_cell.angle_alpha   90.00
_cell.angle_beta   90.00
_cell.angle_gamma   90.00
#
_symmetry.space_group_name_H-M   'P 1'
#
loop_
_entity.id
_entity.type
_entity.pdbx_description
1 polymer ?
#
loop_
_entity_poly.entity_id
_entity_poly.type
_entity_poly.pdbx_seq_one_letter_code
_entity_poly.pdbx_strand_id
1 'polypeptide(L)'
;EEDEEEERRNGFRSQALSNGGLIGRLNVRKSGKVELDWGGRILEMSPAAGMNFLTTAVIVEESDEKPQNGVTTGESIGMGKIMGRFVLAPIWNEEEEWDVAPEELDIGTMNE
;
A
#
# COMPACT_ATOMS: atom_id res chain seq x y z
N GLU A 1 30.07 24.97 0.71
CA GLU A 1 30.79 24.35 -0.41
C GLU A 1 31.02 22.86 -0.16
N GLU A 2 31.70 22.45 0.94
CA GLU A 2 31.87 21.01 1.26
C GLU A 2 30.56 20.29 1.62
N ASP A 3 29.62 20.94 2.33
CA ASP A 3 28.32 20.35 2.70
C ASP A 3 27.40 20.06 1.49
N GLU A 4 27.46 20.89 0.45
CA GLU A 4 26.63 20.76 -0.77
C GLU A 4 27.16 19.68 -1.74
N GLU A 5 28.45 19.33 -1.65
CA GLU A 5 29.03 18.19 -2.36
C GLU A 5 28.72 16.86 -1.64
N GLU A 6 28.63 16.87 -0.30
CA GLU A 6 28.21 15.68 0.47
C GLU A 6 26.74 15.31 0.24
N GLU A 7 25.84 16.30 0.11
CA GLU A 7 24.43 16.06 -0.24
C GLU A 7 24.29 15.45 -1.64
N ARG A 8 25.02 15.97 -2.64
CA ARG A 8 25.06 15.42 -4.01
C ARG A 8 25.61 13.99 -4.09
N ARG A 9 26.52 13.60 -3.19
CA ARG A 9 27.05 12.23 -3.11
C ARG A 9 26.11 11.25 -2.43
N ASN A 10 25.08 11.75 -1.72
CA ASN A 10 24.17 10.97 -0.89
C ASN A 10 22.75 10.98 -1.47
N GLY A 11 22.60 10.60 -2.75
CA GLY A 11 21.31 10.38 -3.39
C GLY A 11 20.34 9.55 -2.55
N PHE A 12 19.05 9.83 -2.71
CA PHE A 12 17.89 9.36 -1.95
C PHE A 12 18.19 8.40 -0.78
N ARG A 13 18.78 8.93 0.31
CA ARG A 13 18.89 8.17 1.54
C ARG A 13 17.48 8.01 2.11
N SER A 14 16.96 6.79 2.10
CA SER A 14 15.81 6.37 2.91
C SER A 14 15.96 6.68 4.42
N GLN A 15 17.15 7.12 4.83
CA GLN A 15 17.46 7.70 6.15
C GLN A 15 16.97 9.15 6.35
N ALA A 16 16.45 9.83 5.32
CA ALA A 16 15.93 11.21 5.43
C ALA A 16 14.48 11.29 5.96
N LEU A 17 13.83 10.17 6.27
CA LEU A 17 12.62 10.20 7.08
C LEU A 17 13.04 10.49 8.53
N SER A 18 12.77 11.70 9.01
CA SER A 18 13.11 12.15 10.36
C SER A 18 12.59 11.24 11.47
N ASN A 19 11.53 10.46 11.20
CA ASN A 19 11.02 9.40 12.06
C ASN A 19 10.52 8.21 11.21
N GLY A 20 11.41 7.29 10.87
CA GLY A 20 11.03 5.94 10.43
C GLY A 20 10.76 5.05 11.64
N GLY A 21 9.69 4.25 11.61
CA GLY A 21 9.34 3.38 12.72
C GLY A 21 8.15 2.47 12.45
N LEU A 22 7.74 1.71 13.45
CA LEU A 22 6.54 0.88 13.39
C LEU A 22 5.30 1.78 13.46
N ILE A 23 4.63 1.96 12.33
CA ILE A 23 3.40 2.75 12.23
C ILE A 23 2.14 2.00 12.66
N GLY A 24 2.19 0.66 12.64
CA GLY A 24 1.01 -0.16 12.83
C GLY A 24 1.24 -1.66 12.67
N ARG A 25 0.17 -2.43 12.74
CA ARG A 25 0.17 -3.89 12.61
C ARG A 25 -0.87 -4.35 11.61
N LEU A 26 -0.49 -5.27 10.73
CA LEU A 26 -1.42 -5.97 9.85
C LEU A 26 -1.87 -7.28 10.53
N ASN A 27 -3.15 -7.39 10.86
CA ASN A 27 -3.73 -8.55 11.53
C ASN A 27 -4.50 -9.41 10.54
N VAL A 28 -4.17 -10.69 10.45
CA VAL A 28 -4.88 -11.68 9.62
C VAL A 28 -5.67 -12.60 10.54
N ARG A 29 -7.00 -12.58 10.45
CA ARG A 29 -7.89 -13.41 11.28
C ARG A 29 -8.05 -14.82 10.70
N LYS A 30 -8.46 -15.77 11.53
CA LYS A 30 -8.74 -17.17 11.11
C LYS A 30 -9.81 -17.24 9.99
N SER A 31 -10.75 -16.30 9.97
CA SER A 31 -11.77 -16.18 8.92
C SER A 31 -11.22 -15.70 7.57
N GLY A 32 -9.95 -15.29 7.50
CA GLY A 32 -9.35 -14.67 6.32
C GLY A 32 -9.52 -13.15 6.26
N LYS A 33 -10.32 -12.55 7.16
CA LYS A 33 -10.46 -11.09 7.30
C LYS A 33 -9.10 -10.47 7.67
N VAL A 34 -8.74 -9.39 6.99
CA VAL A 34 -7.50 -8.66 7.23
C VAL A 34 -7.79 -7.24 7.69
N GLU A 35 -7.09 -6.81 8.74
CA GLU A 35 -7.26 -5.51 9.37
C GLU A 35 -5.91 -4.84 9.54
N LEU A 36 -5.84 -3.52 9.38
CA LEU A 36 -4.68 -2.70 9.70
C LEU A 36 -4.96 -1.91 10.96
N ASP A 37 -4.19 -2.16 12.01
CA ASP A 37 -4.12 -1.31 13.19
C ASP A 37 -3.11 -0.19 12.94
N TRP A 38 -3.61 1.01 12.63
CA TRP A 38 -2.81 2.20 12.43
C TRP A 38 -2.73 3.03 13.72
N GLY A 39 -1.85 2.64 14.63
CA GLY A 39 -1.62 3.37 15.87
C GLY A 39 -2.84 3.41 16.81
N GLY A 40 -3.59 2.31 16.91
CA GLY A 40 -4.80 2.19 17.73
C GLY A 40 -6.10 2.39 16.95
N ARG A 41 -6.02 2.73 15.66
CA ARG A 41 -7.20 2.83 14.78
C ARG A 41 -7.26 1.65 13.82
N ILE A 42 -8.27 0.81 14.01
CA ILE A 42 -8.48 -0.38 13.19
C ILE A 42 -9.17 0.02 11.88
N LEU A 43 -8.59 -0.40 10.77
CA LEU A 43 -9.10 -0.23 9.42
C LEU A 43 -9.28 -1.62 8.80
N GLU A 44 -10.41 -1.86 8.16
CA GLU A 44 -10.61 -3.07 7.37
C GLU A 44 -9.83 -2.95 6.06
N MET A 45 -9.15 -4.03 5.68
CA MET A 45 -8.39 -4.10 4.43
C MET A 45 -9.03 -5.08 3.45
N SER A 46 -9.30 -4.60 2.24
CA SER A 46 -9.83 -5.43 1.15
C SER A 46 -9.03 -5.23 -0.14
N PRO A 47 -8.98 -6.25 -1.02
CA PRO A 47 -8.44 -6.08 -2.37
C PRO A 47 -9.21 -4.99 -3.10
N ALA A 48 -8.50 -4.06 -3.72
CA ALA A 48 -9.13 -3.03 -4.53
C ALA A 48 -9.61 -3.61 -5.87
N ALA A 49 -10.43 -2.83 -6.58
CA ALA A 49 -10.82 -3.16 -7.95
C ALA A 49 -9.58 -3.44 -8.82
N GLY A 50 -9.61 -4.59 -9.50
CA GLY A 50 -8.53 -5.09 -10.33
C GLY A 50 -8.19 -4.12 -11.47
N MET A 51 -6.90 -3.99 -11.75
CA MET A 51 -6.39 -3.19 -12.85
C MET A 51 -5.88 -4.10 -13.95
N ASN A 52 -6.34 -3.87 -15.18
CA ASN A 52 -5.94 -4.68 -16.34
C ASN A 52 -4.76 -4.08 -17.11
N PHE A 53 -4.14 -3.03 -16.59
CA PHE A 53 -3.01 -2.34 -17.22
C PHE A 53 -1.74 -2.48 -16.39
N LEU A 54 -0.58 -2.52 -17.08
CA LEU A 54 0.73 -2.56 -16.44
C LEU A 54 1.01 -1.22 -15.75
N THR A 55 1.27 -1.26 -14.44
CA THR A 55 1.64 -0.08 -13.65
C THR A 55 2.99 -0.31 -12.99
N THR A 56 3.88 0.68 -13.02
CA THR A 56 5.25 0.60 -12.50
C THR A 56 5.50 1.77 -11.55
N ALA A 57 6.15 1.53 -10.42
CA ALA A 57 6.61 2.60 -9.53
C ALA A 57 7.98 3.13 -10.00
N VAL A 58 8.17 4.44 -9.97
CA VAL A 58 9.43 5.11 -10.36
C VAL A 58 9.73 6.18 -9.32
N ILE A 59 10.97 6.22 -8.83
CA ILE A 59 11.50 7.33 -8.05
C ILE A 59 12.14 8.30 -9.05
N VAL A 60 11.81 9.58 -8.94
CA VAL A 60 12.39 10.64 -9.79
C VAL A 60 13.05 11.65 -8.86
N GLU A 61 14.31 11.92 -9.12
CA GLU A 61 15.07 13.02 -8.52
C GLU A 61 15.16 14.14 -9.55
N GLU A 62 14.43 15.22 -9.30
CA GLU A 62 14.49 16.41 -10.14
C GLU A 62 15.67 17.28 -9.68
N SER A 63 16.42 17.84 -10.63
CA SER A 63 17.49 18.80 -10.33
C SER A 63 16.95 20.22 -10.49
N ASP A 64 17.22 21.06 -9.49
CA ASP A 64 16.77 22.46 -9.43
C ASP A 64 17.53 23.39 -10.42
N GLU A 65 18.53 22.87 -11.14
CA GLU A 65 19.30 23.65 -12.11
C GLU A 65 18.54 23.81 -13.44
N LYS A 66 18.54 25.02 -13.99
CA LYS A 66 17.94 25.28 -15.31
C LYS A 66 18.58 24.35 -16.35
N PRO A 67 17.79 23.63 -17.16
CA PRO A 67 18.32 22.71 -18.15
C PRO A 67 19.22 23.46 -19.15
N GLN A 68 20.51 23.17 -19.11
CA GLN A 68 21.48 23.64 -20.08
C GLN A 68 21.59 22.64 -21.23
N ASN A 69 21.76 23.13 -22.46
CA ASN A 69 21.89 22.26 -23.63
C ASN A 69 23.06 21.28 -23.46
N GLY A 70 22.77 19.98 -23.51
CA GLY A 70 23.77 18.92 -23.44
C GLY A 70 24.07 18.40 -22.04
N VAL A 71 23.39 18.90 -21.00
CA VAL A 71 23.53 18.40 -19.62
C VAL A 71 22.33 17.50 -19.30
N THR A 72 22.58 16.23 -19.00
CA THR A 72 21.56 15.33 -18.42
C THR A 72 21.26 15.83 -17.02
N THR A 73 20.02 16.23 -16.77
CA THR A 73 19.55 16.75 -15.49
C THR A 73 18.48 15.82 -14.92
N GLY A 74 18.58 15.55 -13.61
CA GLY A 74 17.72 14.61 -12.89
C GLY A 74 18.05 13.13 -13.11
N GLU A 75 17.68 12.29 -12.14
CA GLU A 75 17.83 10.84 -12.19
C GLU A 75 16.48 10.15 -11.96
N SER A 76 16.30 8.94 -12.49
CA SER A 76 15.10 8.16 -12.23
C SER A 76 15.43 6.68 -12.04
N ILE A 77 14.79 6.06 -11.05
CA ILE A 77 14.99 4.67 -10.67
C ILE A 77 13.66 3.93 -10.74
N GLY A 78 13.59 2.92 -11.61
CA GLY A 78 12.43 2.04 -11.70
C GLY A 78 12.38 1.07 -10.53
N MET A 79 11.24 0.98 -9.86
CA MET A 79 10.99 0.12 -8.69
C MET A 79 10.21 -1.15 -9.01
N GLY A 80 9.84 -1.32 -10.28
CA GLY A 80 9.17 -2.52 -10.78
C GLY A 80 7.65 -2.43 -10.79
N LYS A 81 7.04 -3.54 -11.17
CA LYS A 81 5.60 -3.65 -11.43
C LYS A 81 4.79 -3.65 -10.13
N ILE A 82 3.73 -2.86 -10.10
CA ILE A 82 2.68 -2.90 -9.07
C ILE A 82 1.74 -4.07 -9.40
N MET A 83 1.68 -5.04 -8.48
CA MET A 83 0.95 -6.30 -8.67
C MET A 83 -0.47 -6.28 -8.11
N GLY A 84 -0.76 -5.39 -7.17
CA GLY A 84 -2.04 -5.35 -6.48
C GLY A 84 -2.21 -4.03 -5.73
N ARG A 85 -3.45 -3.78 -5.36
CA ARG A 85 -3.84 -2.61 -4.59
C ARG A 85 -4.80 -3.07 -3.51
N PHE A 86 -4.63 -2.53 -2.31
CA PHE A 86 -5.53 -2.74 -1.18
C PHE A 86 -6.20 -1.42 -0.83
N VAL A 87 -7.46 -1.49 -0.42
CA VAL A 87 -8.21 -0.35 0.14
C VAL A 87 -8.33 -0.55 1.63
N LEU A 88 -8.17 0.54 2.37
CA LEU A 88 -8.42 0.61 3.79
C LEU A 88 -9.68 1.42 4.02
N ALA A 89 -10.60 0.86 4.79
CA ALA A 89 -11.83 1.54 5.17
C ALA A 89 -11.98 1.55 6.70
N PRO A 90 -12.44 2.66 7.29
CA PRO A 90 -12.84 2.66 8.69
C PRO A 90 -14.01 1.69 8.90
N ILE A 91 -13.95 0.95 10.00
CA ILE A 91 -15.03 0.05 10.41
C ILE A 91 -16.15 0.92 11.00
N TRP A 92 -17.29 0.97 10.32
CA TRP A 92 -18.44 1.77 10.74
C TRP A 92 -19.43 0.98 11.62
N ASN A 93 -19.46 -0.34 11.48
CA ASN A 93 -20.24 -1.26 12.32
C ASN A 93 -19.47 -2.58 12.47
N GLU A 94 -19.62 -3.24 13.62
CA GLU A 94 -19.30 -4.66 13.76
C GLU A 94 -20.37 -5.44 13.01
N GLU A 95 -19.98 -6.15 11.95
CA GLU A 95 -20.87 -7.10 11.29
C GLU A 95 -21.15 -8.22 12.30
N GLU A 96 -22.41 -8.36 12.74
CA GLU A 96 -22.79 -9.48 13.61
C GLU A 96 -22.48 -10.79 12.89
N GLU A 97 -21.96 -11.78 13.65
CA GLU A 97 -21.67 -13.10 13.10
C GLU A 97 -22.96 -13.69 12.52
N TRP A 98 -22.99 -13.88 11.20
CA TRP A 98 -24.14 -14.47 10.50
C TRP A 98 -24.24 -15.95 10.86
N ASP A 99 -24.89 -16.25 11.99
CA ASP A 99 -25.18 -17.59 12.45
C ASP A 99 -26.40 -18.13 11.68
N VAL A 100 -26.12 -18.89 10.64
CA VAL A 100 -27.15 -19.51 9.82
C VAL A 100 -27.70 -20.72 10.55
N ALA A 101 -28.98 -20.66 10.91
CA ALA A 101 -29.65 -21.79 11.52
C ALA A 101 -29.55 -23.03 10.60
N PRO A 102 -29.27 -24.23 11.11
CA PRO A 102 -29.10 -25.43 10.29
C PRO A 102 -30.26 -25.72 9.33
N GLU A 103 -31.45 -25.24 9.65
CA GLU A 103 -32.66 -25.36 8.84
C GLU A 103 -32.62 -24.49 7.57
N GLU A 104 -31.87 -23.38 7.57
CA GLU A 104 -31.68 -22.52 6.39
C GLU A 104 -30.61 -23.05 5.44
N LEU A 105 -29.83 -24.03 5.88
CA LEU A 105 -28.86 -24.77 5.05
C LEU A 105 -29.50 -25.95 4.30
N ASP A 106 -30.77 -26.25 4.56
CA ASP A 106 -31.50 -27.32 3.85
C ASP A 106 -31.87 -26.86 2.44
N ILE A 107 -30.96 -27.15 1.50
CA ILE A 107 -31.22 -27.05 0.07
C ILE A 107 -32.15 -28.23 -0.25
N GLY A 108 -33.43 -28.07 0.10
CA GLY A 108 -34.42 -29.13 0.05
C GLY A 108 -34.24 -29.99 -1.19
N THR A 109 -34.13 -31.30 -0.98
CA THR A 109 -33.95 -32.29 -2.03
C THR A 109 -34.92 -31.99 -3.17
N MET A 110 -34.38 -31.47 -4.28
CA MET A 110 -35.09 -31.37 -5.56
C MET A 110 -35.41 -32.80 -5.98
N ASN A 111 -36.56 -33.29 -5.57
CA ASN A 111 -37.12 -34.52 -6.09
C ASN A 111 -37.67 -34.21 -7.48
N GLU A 112 -37.06 -34.83 -8.51
CA GLU A 112 -37.60 -34.98 -9.86
C GLU A 112 -38.91 -35.79 -9.87
#